data_AF-A0A1G6V6X9-F1
#
_entry.id   AF-A0A1G6V6X9-F1
#
_cell.length_a   1.000
_cell.length_b   1.000
_cell.length_c   1.000
_cell.angle_alpha   90.00
_cell.angle_beta   90.00
_cell.angle_gamma   90.00
#
_symmetry.space_group_name_H-M   'P 1'
#
loop_
_entity.id
_entity.type
_entity.pdbx_description
1 polymer ?
#
loop_
_entity_poly.entity_id
_entity_poly.type
_entity_poly.pdbx_seq_one_letter_code
_entity_poly.pdbx_strand_id
1 'polypeptide(L)'
;MSRRLHLTLGGVAVVLLSACGGDGGEPAGEPAASQGAAAAGTTTSGGSDFCAQAAGIDERVEAALTDLGDDASLSDTMRELGTDLRSVEAPAPIAGDWTALADGLDQLAGALAEVDLTDPGSLAALDQLEGDLDTASANVDTYLREECGIG
;
A
#
# COMPACT_ATOMS: atom_id res chain seq x y z
N MET A 1 57.79 3.64 9.43
CA MET A 1 57.33 3.60 8.03
C MET A 1 55.87 4.01 8.01
N SER A 2 55.60 5.11 7.31
CA SER A 2 54.29 5.76 7.18
C SER A 2 53.30 4.94 6.36
N ARG A 3 52.01 5.01 6.71
CA ARG A 3 50.99 5.66 5.87
C ARG A 3 49.69 5.82 6.65
N ARG A 4 49.33 7.10 6.86
CA ARG A 4 47.97 7.55 7.16
C ARG A 4 47.15 7.38 5.89
N LEU A 5 45.96 6.79 5.97
CA LEU A 5 44.93 7.00 4.96
C LEU A 5 43.88 7.97 5.55
N HIS A 6 43.79 9.13 4.93
CA HIS A 6 42.66 10.04 5.01
C HIS A 6 41.80 9.79 3.75
N LEU A 7 40.49 9.56 3.92
CA LEU A 7 39.47 9.72 2.87
C LEU A 7 38.20 10.22 3.59
N THR A 8 37.98 11.53 3.68
CA THR A 8 37.14 12.37 2.79
C THR A 8 35.64 12.09 2.91
N LEU A 9 35.02 12.95 3.74
CA LEU A 9 33.65 13.47 3.73
C LEU A 9 32.87 13.30 2.41
N GLY A 10 31.68 12.70 2.50
CA GLY A 10 30.62 12.77 1.51
C GLY A 10 29.27 12.76 2.23
N GLY A 11 28.74 13.95 2.52
CA GLY A 11 27.45 14.10 3.20
C GLY A 11 26.30 13.86 2.24
N VAL A 12 25.41 12.92 2.59
CA VAL A 12 24.10 12.76 1.94
C VAL A 12 23.10 13.54 2.80
N ALA A 13 22.79 14.76 2.39
CA ALA A 13 21.69 15.52 2.97
C ALA A 13 20.38 15.00 2.35
N VAL A 14 19.67 14.17 3.11
CA VAL A 14 18.27 13.84 2.84
C VAL A 14 17.44 15.02 3.36
N VAL A 15 16.89 15.84 2.45
CA VAL A 15 15.86 16.82 2.81
C VAL A 15 14.53 16.26 2.36
N LEU A 16 13.93 15.43 3.22
CA LEU A 16 12.49 15.26 3.29
C LEU A 16 11.94 16.53 3.94
N LEU A 17 11.09 17.30 3.27
CA LEU A 17 10.08 18.22 3.84
C LEU A 17 9.47 19.06 2.70
N SER A 18 8.49 18.52 1.98
CA SER A 18 7.44 19.34 1.37
C SER A 18 6.23 19.26 2.28
N ALA A 19 6.34 19.92 3.43
CA ALA A 19 5.23 20.24 4.29
C ALA A 19 4.38 21.34 3.63
N CYS A 20 3.06 21.15 3.70
CA CYS A 20 2.02 22.12 3.41
C CYS A 20 2.18 23.38 4.29
N GLY A 21 2.12 24.59 3.72
CA GLY A 21 2.11 25.83 4.52
C GLY A 21 2.18 27.16 3.76
N GLY A 22 1.00 27.71 3.42
CA GLY A 22 0.56 29.12 3.52
C GLY A 22 1.46 30.33 3.21
N ASP A 23 1.08 31.06 2.16
CA ASP A 23 0.96 32.53 1.93
C ASP A 23 1.99 33.55 2.50
N GLY A 24 2.57 34.38 1.61
CA GLY A 24 3.06 35.73 1.96
C GLY A 24 4.12 36.38 1.04
N GLY A 25 3.70 37.16 0.03
CA GLY A 25 4.30 38.46 -0.35
C GLY A 25 5.57 38.56 -1.26
N GLU A 26 5.37 39.08 -2.47
CA GLU A 26 6.29 39.51 -3.57
C GLU A 26 7.19 40.76 -3.28
N PRO A 27 8.02 41.31 -4.21
CA PRO A 27 8.77 40.77 -5.39
C PRO A 27 10.26 41.24 -5.46
N ALA A 28 11.09 40.61 -6.31
CA ALA A 28 12.02 41.31 -7.25
C ALA A 28 12.94 40.35 -8.02
N GLY A 29 12.89 40.40 -9.36
CA GLY A 29 14.01 40.05 -10.23
C GLY A 29 13.78 38.90 -11.22
N GLU A 30 13.28 39.22 -12.42
CA GLU A 30 13.57 38.46 -13.65
C GLU A 30 14.95 38.88 -14.20
N PRO A 31 15.62 38.14 -15.12
CA PRO A 31 15.10 37.01 -15.93
C PRO A 31 16.01 35.77 -15.99
N ALA A 32 15.45 34.60 -16.27
CA ALA A 32 16.15 33.54 -17.00
C ALA A 32 15.14 32.59 -17.65
N ALA A 33 14.93 32.76 -18.94
CA ALA A 33 14.22 31.81 -19.77
C ALA A 33 15.05 30.52 -19.93
N SER A 34 14.30 29.41 -20.00
CA SER A 34 14.64 28.16 -20.70
C SER A 34 15.59 27.19 -20.00
N GLN A 35 15.03 26.32 -19.17
CA GLN A 35 14.97 24.87 -19.40
C GLN A 35 14.52 24.20 -18.10
N GLY A 36 13.22 23.91 -18.01
CA GLY A 36 12.69 23.05 -16.99
C GLY A 36 11.72 22.13 -17.70
N ALA A 37 12.12 20.88 -17.88
CA ALA A 37 11.26 19.84 -18.40
C ALA A 37 9.94 19.87 -17.64
N ALA A 38 8.88 20.35 -18.29
CA ALA A 38 7.55 19.85 -17.99
C ALA A 38 7.52 18.42 -18.53
N ALA A 39 8.23 17.51 -17.85
CA ALA A 39 7.56 16.26 -17.54
C ALA A 39 6.31 16.74 -16.80
N ALA A 40 5.20 16.81 -17.54
CA ALA A 40 3.91 16.65 -16.93
C ALA A 40 4.03 15.30 -16.20
N GLY A 41 4.47 15.37 -14.95
CA GLY A 41 4.11 14.38 -13.98
C GLY A 41 2.60 14.42 -14.05
N THR A 42 2.05 13.51 -14.83
CA THR A 42 0.79 12.88 -14.47
C THR A 42 1.02 12.35 -13.07
N THR A 43 0.89 13.23 -12.09
CA THR A 43 0.40 12.85 -10.78
C THR A 43 -0.98 12.31 -11.11
N THR A 44 -1.00 11.00 -11.35
CA THR A 44 -2.19 10.19 -11.47
C THR A 44 -3.04 10.60 -10.29
N SER A 45 -4.07 11.43 -10.49
CA SER A 45 -4.93 11.89 -9.39
C SER A 45 -5.58 10.71 -8.67
N GLY A 46 -5.70 9.57 -9.37
CA GLY A 46 -6.11 8.29 -8.78
C GLY A 46 -5.16 7.71 -7.73
N GLY A 47 -3.87 8.07 -7.72
CA GLY A 47 -2.91 7.60 -6.70
C GLY A 47 -3.21 8.19 -5.33
N SER A 48 -3.43 9.50 -5.25
CA SER A 48 -3.79 10.18 -3.99
C SER A 48 -5.14 9.75 -3.41
N ASP A 49 -6.16 9.57 -4.27
CA ASP A 49 -7.46 9.08 -3.84
C ASP A 49 -7.40 7.61 -3.39
N PHE A 50 -6.62 6.78 -4.11
CA PHE A 50 -6.35 5.40 -3.70
C PHE A 50 -5.68 5.35 -2.33
N CYS A 51 -4.62 6.13 -2.09
CA CYS A 51 -3.92 6.14 -0.81
C CYS A 51 -4.82 6.53 0.37
N ALA A 52 -5.70 7.53 0.17
CA ALA A 52 -6.68 7.91 1.20
C ALA A 52 -7.69 6.78 1.50
N GLN A 53 -8.17 6.10 0.46
CA GLN A 53 -9.08 4.97 0.60
C GLN A 53 -8.38 3.75 1.25
N ALA A 54 -7.14 3.46 0.86
CA ALA A 54 -6.34 2.37 1.43
C ALA A 54 -6.07 2.59 2.92
N ALA A 55 -5.69 3.81 3.34
CA ALA A 55 -5.55 4.15 4.76
C ALA A 55 -6.86 3.95 5.54
N GLY A 56 -7.99 4.35 4.95
CA GLY A 56 -9.29 4.15 5.58
C GLY A 56 -9.71 2.68 5.67
N ILE A 57 -9.23 1.81 4.77
CA ILE A 57 -9.45 0.35 4.87
C ILE A 57 -8.62 -0.22 6.01
N ASP A 58 -7.36 0.18 6.15
CA ASP A 58 -6.46 -0.28 7.22
C ASP A 58 -7.06 -0.02 8.62
N GLU A 59 -7.55 1.20 8.85
CA GLU A 59 -8.25 1.57 10.09
C GLU A 59 -9.49 0.69 10.36
N ARG A 60 -10.25 0.34 9.31
CA ARG A 60 -11.42 -0.54 9.42
C ARG A 60 -11.04 -1.99 9.71
N VAL A 61 -9.96 -2.47 9.10
CA VAL A 61 -9.40 -3.81 9.39
C VAL A 61 -8.99 -3.89 10.86
N GLU A 62 -8.23 -2.92 11.37
CA GLU A 62 -7.81 -2.89 12.77
C GLU A 62 -9.01 -2.84 13.74
N ALA A 63 -10.02 -2.02 13.41
CA ALA A 63 -11.25 -1.94 14.19
C ALA A 63 -12.01 -3.27 14.18
N ALA A 64 -12.16 -3.91 13.00
CA ALA A 64 -12.84 -5.18 12.86
C ALA A 64 -12.11 -6.32 13.59
N LEU A 65 -10.77 -6.35 13.55
CA LEU A 65 -9.96 -7.32 14.29
C LEU A 65 -10.07 -7.15 15.81
N THR A 66 -10.24 -5.91 16.27
CA THR A 66 -10.48 -5.62 17.69
C THR A 66 -11.89 -6.06 18.12
N ASP A 67 -12.90 -5.87 17.26
CA ASP A 67 -14.30 -6.24 17.51
C ASP A 67 -14.57 -7.75 17.36
N LEU A 68 -13.71 -8.47 16.63
CA LEU A 68 -13.82 -9.91 16.40
C LEU A 68 -13.86 -10.76 17.70
N GLY A 69 -13.42 -10.19 18.82
CA GLY A 69 -13.48 -10.82 20.13
C GLY A 69 -14.87 -10.81 20.78
N ASP A 70 -15.81 -9.99 20.30
CA ASP A 70 -17.09 -9.74 20.96
C ASP A 70 -18.26 -10.56 20.38
N ASP A 71 -18.49 -10.61 19.05
CA ASP A 71 -19.58 -11.44 18.46
C ASP A 71 -19.50 -11.66 16.92
N ALA A 72 -18.52 -11.08 16.21
CA ALA A 72 -18.46 -11.14 14.73
C ALA A 72 -17.92 -12.49 14.21
N SER A 73 -18.58 -13.05 13.19
CA SER A 73 -18.07 -14.22 12.47
C SER A 73 -16.88 -13.81 11.62
N LEU A 74 -15.71 -14.41 11.86
CA LEU A 74 -14.49 -14.20 11.06
C LEU A 74 -14.75 -14.31 9.55
N SER A 75 -15.60 -15.25 9.12
CA SER A 75 -15.94 -15.42 7.70
C SER A 75 -16.77 -14.27 7.12
N ASP A 76 -17.63 -13.63 7.91
CA ASP A 76 -18.38 -12.44 7.48
C ASP A 76 -17.45 -11.23 7.39
N THR A 77 -16.56 -11.05 8.38
CA THR A 77 -15.55 -9.99 8.35
C THR A 77 -14.65 -10.09 7.11
N MET A 78 -14.19 -11.30 6.74
CA MET A 78 -13.36 -11.50 5.55
C MET A 78 -14.12 -11.17 4.25
N ARG A 79 -15.41 -11.50 4.15
CA ARG A 79 -16.28 -11.11 3.00
C ARG A 79 -16.46 -9.60 2.91
N GLU A 80 -16.67 -8.94 4.04
CA GLU A 80 -16.83 -7.49 4.09
C GLU A 80 -15.55 -6.80 3.65
N LEU A 81 -14.39 -7.22 4.17
CA LEU A 81 -13.09 -6.71 3.74
C LEU A 81 -12.83 -6.94 2.25
N GLY A 82 -13.13 -8.13 1.71
CA GLY A 82 -13.02 -8.40 0.28
C GLY A 82 -13.91 -7.49 -0.57
N THR A 83 -15.10 -7.12 -0.06
CA THR A 83 -16.00 -6.17 -0.73
C THR A 83 -15.44 -4.74 -0.69
N ASP A 84 -14.92 -4.33 0.46
CA ASP A 84 -14.29 -3.03 0.65
C ASP A 84 -13.09 -2.85 -0.27
N LEU A 85 -12.20 -3.84 -0.38
CA LEU A 85 -11.07 -3.79 -1.30
C LEU A 85 -11.54 -3.60 -2.74
N ARG A 86 -12.56 -4.33 -3.21
CA ARG A 86 -13.09 -4.19 -4.59
C ARG A 86 -13.79 -2.87 -4.86
N SER A 87 -14.22 -2.16 -3.81
CA SER A 87 -14.83 -0.84 -3.96
C SER A 87 -13.80 0.24 -4.34
N VAL A 88 -12.51 -0.04 -4.14
CA VAL A 88 -11.41 0.87 -4.42
C VAL A 88 -10.78 0.52 -5.76
N GLU A 89 -10.72 1.49 -6.67
CA GLU A 89 -10.00 1.33 -7.94
C GLU A 89 -8.49 1.51 -7.72
N ALA A 90 -7.75 0.40 -7.81
CA ALA A 90 -6.32 0.40 -7.59
C ALA A 90 -5.53 0.93 -8.81
N PRO A 91 -4.40 1.63 -8.59
CA PRO A 91 -3.50 2.05 -9.65
C PRO A 91 -3.02 0.88 -10.52
N ALA A 92 -2.87 1.14 -11.81
CA ALA A 92 -2.43 0.13 -12.79
C ALA A 92 -1.22 -0.74 -12.37
N PRO A 93 -0.19 -0.21 -11.66
CA PRO A 93 0.95 -1.03 -11.21
C PRO A 93 0.59 -2.16 -10.24
N ILE A 94 -0.47 -2.01 -9.44
CA ILE A 94 -0.88 -2.99 -8.40
C ILE A 94 -2.31 -3.50 -8.59
N ALA A 95 -3.00 -3.14 -9.68
CA ALA A 95 -4.41 -3.51 -9.88
C ALA A 95 -4.63 -5.03 -9.88
N GLY A 96 -3.67 -5.80 -10.41
CA GLY A 96 -3.69 -7.25 -10.37
C GLY A 96 -3.55 -7.79 -8.95
N ASP A 97 -2.54 -7.32 -8.21
CA ASP A 97 -2.27 -7.73 -6.83
C ASP A 97 -3.42 -7.34 -5.89
N TRP A 98 -3.97 -6.14 -6.03
CA TRP A 98 -5.12 -5.67 -5.26
C TRP A 98 -6.37 -6.54 -5.47
N THR A 99 -6.62 -6.94 -6.72
CA THR A 99 -7.71 -7.89 -7.04
C THR A 99 -7.45 -9.25 -6.41
N ALA A 100 -6.20 -9.74 -6.47
CA ALA A 100 -5.81 -11.01 -5.86
C ALA A 100 -6.02 -11.02 -4.34
N LEU A 101 -5.73 -9.91 -3.64
CA LEU A 101 -6.03 -9.78 -2.20
C LEU A 101 -7.53 -9.91 -1.94
N ALA A 102 -8.37 -9.20 -2.69
CA ALA A 102 -9.82 -9.25 -2.51
C ALA A 102 -10.39 -10.65 -2.79
N ASP A 103 -9.91 -11.32 -3.85
CA ASP A 103 -10.32 -12.68 -4.18
C ASP A 103 -9.82 -13.72 -3.17
N GLY A 104 -8.63 -13.51 -2.60
CA GLY A 104 -8.11 -14.32 -1.51
C GLY A 104 -8.98 -14.26 -0.26
N LEU A 105 -9.45 -13.06 0.10
CA LEU A 105 -10.35 -12.86 1.24
C LEU A 105 -11.70 -13.58 1.05
N ASP A 106 -12.28 -13.53 -0.15
CA ASP A 106 -13.51 -14.28 -0.45
C ASP A 106 -13.29 -15.80 -0.45
N GLN A 107 -12.18 -16.27 -1.01
CA GLN A 107 -11.84 -17.69 -0.94
C GLN A 107 -11.66 -18.15 0.51
N LEU A 108 -10.98 -17.35 1.34
CA LEU A 108 -10.79 -17.67 2.75
C LEU A 108 -12.13 -17.66 3.50
N ALA A 109 -13.00 -16.68 3.24
CA ALA A 109 -14.34 -16.61 3.81
C ALA A 109 -15.24 -17.78 3.38
N GLY A 110 -15.11 -18.22 2.13
CA GLY A 110 -15.78 -19.41 1.60
C GLY A 110 -15.26 -20.69 2.25
N ALA A 111 -13.94 -20.83 2.35
CA ALA A 111 -13.30 -21.96 3.01
C ALA A 111 -13.72 -22.05 4.48
N LEU A 112 -13.70 -20.95 5.23
CA LEU A 112 -14.14 -20.94 6.63
C LEU A 112 -15.62 -21.30 6.83
N ALA A 113 -16.46 -21.12 5.81
CA ALA A 113 -17.88 -21.45 5.86
C ALA A 113 -18.19 -22.91 5.48
N GLU A 114 -17.35 -23.54 4.65
CA GLU A 114 -17.67 -24.82 3.99
C GLU A 114 -16.61 -25.92 4.21
N VAL A 115 -15.37 -25.55 4.52
CA VAL A 115 -14.23 -26.46 4.61
C VAL A 115 -14.02 -26.92 6.04
N ASP A 116 -13.94 -28.24 6.19
CA ASP A 116 -13.38 -28.84 7.40
C ASP A 116 -11.85 -28.70 7.34
N LEU A 117 -11.30 -27.79 8.14
CA LEU A 117 -9.87 -27.50 8.22
C LEU A 117 -9.01 -28.69 8.71
N THR A 118 -9.63 -29.83 9.01
CA THR A 118 -8.93 -31.08 9.34
C THR A 118 -8.73 -32.00 8.12
N ASP A 119 -9.28 -31.66 6.95
CA ASP A 119 -9.09 -32.40 5.71
C ASP A 119 -7.80 -31.99 4.95
N PRO A 120 -6.87 -32.94 4.70
CA PRO A 120 -5.58 -32.63 4.10
C PRO A 120 -5.63 -32.27 2.59
N GLY A 121 -6.71 -32.61 1.89
CA GLY A 121 -6.88 -32.20 0.48
C GLY A 121 -7.16 -30.71 0.36
N SER A 122 -7.83 -30.14 1.35
CA SER A 122 -8.13 -28.71 1.44
C SER A 122 -6.89 -27.86 1.75
N LEU A 123 -5.91 -28.42 2.47
CA LEU A 123 -4.66 -27.74 2.83
C LEU A 123 -3.74 -27.45 1.63
N ALA A 124 -3.70 -28.32 0.62
CA ALA A 124 -2.84 -28.11 -0.55
C ALA A 124 -3.32 -26.96 -1.45
N ALA A 125 -4.63 -26.74 -1.54
CA ALA A 125 -5.20 -25.61 -2.26
C ALA A 125 -4.95 -24.29 -1.51
N LEU A 126 -5.00 -24.32 -0.18
CA LEU A 126 -4.64 -23.19 0.68
C LEU A 126 -3.15 -22.81 0.55
N ASP A 127 -2.25 -23.78 0.45
CA ASP A 127 -0.80 -23.54 0.32
C ASP A 127 -0.43 -22.80 -0.99
N GLN A 128 -1.06 -23.18 -2.11
CA GLN A 128 -0.91 -22.45 -3.38
C GLN A 128 -1.50 -21.04 -3.30
N LEU A 129 -2.69 -20.91 -2.71
CA LEU A 129 -3.34 -19.61 -2.51
C LEU A 129 -2.48 -18.69 -1.65
N GLU A 130 -1.86 -19.21 -0.60
CA GLU A 130 -0.98 -18.48 0.32
C GLU A 130 0.26 -17.95 -0.40
N GLY A 131 0.89 -18.74 -1.27
CA GLY A 131 2.03 -18.29 -2.08
C GLY A 131 1.71 -17.16 -3.05
N ASP A 132 0.55 -17.25 -3.73
CA ASP A 132 0.09 -16.19 -4.63
C ASP A 132 -0.29 -14.91 -3.85
N LEU A 133 -0.94 -15.06 -2.69
CA LEU A 133 -1.28 -13.93 -1.82
C LEU A 133 -0.05 -13.26 -1.21
N ASP A 134 0.98 -14.01 -0.81
CA ASP A 134 2.20 -13.46 -0.22
C ASP A 134 2.90 -12.50 -1.21
N THR A 135 3.02 -12.94 -2.47
CA THR A 135 3.58 -12.11 -3.54
C THR A 135 2.74 -10.86 -3.78
N ALA A 136 1.41 -11.01 -3.89
CA ALA A 136 0.52 -9.88 -4.11
C ALA A 136 0.55 -8.88 -2.93
N SER A 137 0.58 -9.41 -1.70
CA SER A 137 0.63 -8.60 -0.47
C SER A 137 1.94 -7.82 -0.38
N ALA A 138 3.08 -8.43 -0.72
CA ALA A 138 4.37 -7.76 -0.72
C ALA A 138 4.44 -6.62 -1.76
N ASN A 139 3.83 -6.82 -2.94
CA ASN A 139 3.76 -5.79 -3.98
C ASN A 139 2.88 -4.61 -3.54
N VAL A 140 1.72 -4.89 -2.95
CA VAL A 140 0.81 -3.87 -2.41
C VAL A 140 1.47 -3.11 -1.24
N ASP A 141 2.08 -3.81 -0.27
CA ASP A 141 2.82 -3.19 0.84
C ASP A 141 3.92 -2.25 0.36
N THR A 142 4.71 -2.71 -0.62
CA THR A 142 5.78 -1.89 -1.20
C THR A 142 5.20 -0.63 -1.84
N TYR A 143 4.12 -0.76 -2.62
CA TYR A 143 3.47 0.39 -3.24
C TYR A 143 2.90 1.37 -2.20
N LEU A 144 2.19 0.86 -1.18
CA LEU A 144 1.64 1.68 -0.10
C LEU A 144 2.75 2.43 0.65
N ARG A 145 3.89 1.78 0.91
CA ARG A 145 5.02 2.43 1.60
C ARG A 145 5.69 3.50 0.74
N GLU A 146 5.96 3.19 -0.53
CA GLU A 146 6.73 4.07 -1.41
C GLU A 146 5.91 5.22 -1.98
N GLU A 147 4.65 4.96 -2.38
CA GLU A 147 3.80 5.93 -3.07
C GLU A 147 2.79 6.60 -2.14
N CYS A 148 2.29 5.89 -1.11
CA CYS A 148 1.32 6.43 -0.16
C CYS A 148 1.94 6.88 1.17
N GLY A 149 3.15 6.44 1.50
CA GLY A 149 3.76 6.66 2.81
C GLY A 149 3.07 5.90 3.95
N ILE A 150 2.38 4.80 3.63
CA ILE A 150 1.63 3.95 4.56
C ILE A 150 2.44 2.66 4.77
N GLY A 151 2.77 2.32 6.02
CA GLY A 151 3.49 1.08 6.39
C GLY A 151 4.22 1.14 7.71
#